data_AF-A0A4Q4TNG6-F1
#
_entry.id   AF-A0A4Q4TNG6-F1
#
_cell.length_a   1.000
_cell.length_b   1.000
_cell.length_c   1.000
_cell.angle_alpha   90.00
_cell.angle_beta   90.00
_cell.angle_gamma   90.00
#
_symmetry.space_group_name_H-M   'P 1'
#
loop_
_entity.id
_entity.type
_entity.pdbx_description
1 polymer ?
#
loop_
_entity_poly.entity_id
_entity_poly.type
_entity_poly.pdbx_seq_one_letter_code
_entity_poly.pdbx_strand_id
1 'polypeptide(L)'
;MRPFQALFLAVVIGGAAANVPVSELDISAVLENRQISEEARECHADCGYFILDSSLPDQCGNSTWTDLLDDCLDCALEHDIWENYGDSVTQAAGACDLPAVPEQPDADESVSPSTTLTLSSTATRTVSTAVSTTMTSTSSHVDAVTSTTSGMPSPSVRGAEWS
;
A
#
# COMPACT_ATOMS: atom_id res chain seq x y z
N MET A 1 38.72 -43.92 -41.01
CA MET A 1 39.71 -42.83 -40.96
C MET A 1 38.90 -41.53 -40.89
N ARG A 2 38.87 -40.70 -39.84
CA ARG A 2 39.77 -40.42 -38.70
C ARG A 2 38.94 -40.08 -37.44
N PRO A 3 39.51 -40.25 -36.23
CA PRO A 3 38.85 -39.95 -34.97
C PRO A 3 38.93 -38.47 -34.62
N PHE A 4 37.85 -37.88 -34.09
CA PHE A 4 37.90 -36.60 -33.39
C PHE A 4 38.13 -36.88 -31.90
N GLN A 5 39.38 -36.69 -31.46
CA GLN A 5 39.74 -36.71 -30.05
C GLN A 5 39.06 -35.53 -29.33
N ALA A 6 38.24 -35.84 -28.32
CA ALA A 6 37.81 -34.87 -27.33
C ALA A 6 38.97 -34.61 -26.36
N LEU A 7 39.53 -33.40 -26.40
CA LEU A 7 40.57 -32.95 -25.49
C LEU A 7 39.88 -32.21 -24.33
N PHE A 8 39.57 -32.94 -23.25
CA PHE A 8 39.06 -32.35 -22.01
C PHE A 8 40.23 -31.74 -21.23
N LEU A 9 40.38 -30.42 -21.32
CA LEU A 9 41.25 -29.64 -20.44
C LEU A 9 40.57 -29.51 -19.07
N ALA A 10 40.98 -30.35 -18.12
CA ALA A 10 40.60 -30.21 -16.72
C ALA A 10 41.37 -29.03 -16.10
N VAL A 11 40.69 -27.90 -15.94
CA VAL A 11 41.16 -26.78 -15.10
C VAL A 11 40.90 -27.15 -13.64
N VAL A 12 41.97 -27.50 -12.92
CA VAL A 12 41.94 -27.63 -11.46
C VAL A 12 42.20 -26.25 -10.87
N ILE A 13 41.13 -25.55 -10.49
CA ILE A 13 41.26 -24.34 -9.67
C ILE A 13 41.44 -24.80 -8.22
N GLY A 14 42.68 -24.75 -7.74
CA GLY A 14 42.98 -24.90 -6.31
C GLY A 14 42.48 -23.67 -5.57
N GLY A 15 41.28 -23.75 -4.99
CA GLY A 15 40.78 -22.75 -4.05
C GLY A 15 41.44 -22.94 -2.68
N ALA A 16 42.24 -21.97 -2.25
CA ALA A 16 42.63 -21.88 -0.85
C ALA A 16 41.41 -21.43 -0.04
N ALA A 17 40.83 -22.31 0.76
CA ALA A 17 39.82 -21.95 1.74
C ALA A 17 40.49 -21.18 2.88
N ALA A 18 40.55 -19.85 2.77
CA ALA A 18 40.79 -19.01 3.93
C ALA A 18 39.53 -19.09 4.81
N ASN A 19 39.63 -19.84 5.90
CA ASN A 19 38.62 -19.86 6.96
C ASN A 19 38.72 -18.53 7.74
N VAL A 20 38.17 -17.46 7.19
CA VAL A 20 38.02 -16.22 7.93
C VAL A 20 37.08 -16.51 9.10
N PRO A 21 37.53 -16.38 10.37
CA PRO A 21 36.64 -16.52 11.51
C PRO A 21 35.68 -15.32 11.49
N VAL A 22 34.51 -15.51 10.88
CA VAL A 22 33.41 -14.55 10.99
C VAL A 22 33.03 -14.55 12.47
N SER A 23 33.32 -13.43 13.14
CA SER A 23 33.03 -13.31 14.56
C SER A 23 31.52 -13.36 14.75
N GLU A 24 31.05 -14.07 15.77
CA GLU A 24 29.60 -14.24 16.03
C GLU A 24 28.87 -12.89 16.16
N LEU A 25 29.58 -11.87 16.66
CA LEU A 25 29.12 -10.46 16.70
C LEU A 25 28.88 -9.83 15.33
N ASP A 26 29.64 -10.22 14.30
CA ASP A 26 29.54 -9.72 12.94
C ASP A 26 28.29 -10.31 12.25
N ILE A 27 28.01 -11.59 12.51
CA ILE A 27 26.80 -12.28 12.00
C ILE A 27 25.53 -11.69 12.64
N SER A 28 25.54 -11.46 13.95
CA SER A 28 24.40 -10.85 14.65
C SER A 28 24.10 -9.45 14.14
N ALA A 29 25.11 -8.59 14.00
CA ALA A 29 24.92 -7.23 13.47
C ALA A 29 24.36 -7.23 12.03
N VAL A 30 24.85 -8.16 11.18
CA VAL A 30 24.35 -8.32 9.81
C VAL A 30 22.92 -8.86 9.79
N LEU A 31 22.54 -9.73 10.72
CA LEU A 31 21.17 -10.23 10.85
C LEU A 31 20.21 -9.15 11.36
N GLU A 32 20.63 -8.35 12.34
CA GLU A 32 19.84 -7.23 12.86
C GLU A 32 19.55 -6.21 11.76
N ASN A 33 20.56 -5.87 10.93
CA ASN A 33 20.39 -4.91 9.83
C ASN A 33 19.50 -5.43 8.68
N ARG A 34 19.17 -6.73 8.66
CA ARG A 34 18.22 -7.31 7.70
C ARG A 34 16.80 -7.36 8.22
N GLN A 35 16.60 -7.17 9.53
CA GLN A 35 15.28 -7.15 10.12
C GLN A 35 14.68 -5.77 9.88
N ILE A 36 13.57 -5.72 9.16
CA ILE A 36 12.72 -4.53 9.17
C ILE A 36 11.98 -4.52 10.50
N SER A 37 11.64 -3.34 10.98
CA SER A 37 10.85 -3.24 12.20
C SER A 37 9.44 -3.78 11.97
N GLU A 38 8.76 -4.15 13.06
CA GLU A 38 7.44 -4.76 12.98
C GLU A 38 6.42 -3.80 12.36
N GLU A 39 6.50 -2.53 12.72
CA GLU A 39 5.70 -1.43 12.20
C GLU A 39 5.92 -1.21 10.69
N ALA A 40 7.16 -1.28 10.21
CA ALA A 40 7.43 -1.23 8.77
C ALA A 40 6.83 -2.45 8.05
N ARG A 41 6.88 -3.63 8.68
CA ARG A 41 6.31 -4.86 8.14
C ARG A 41 4.79 -4.81 8.07
N GLU A 42 4.14 -4.19 9.05
CA GLU A 42 2.69 -3.96 9.07
C GLU A 42 2.30 -2.98 7.96
N CYS A 43 2.99 -1.85 7.85
CA CYS A 43 2.82 -0.87 6.78
C CYS A 43 2.90 -1.48 5.37
N HIS A 44 3.92 -2.33 5.13
CA HIS A 44 4.05 -3.09 3.89
C HIS A 44 2.88 -4.04 3.62
N ALA A 45 2.32 -4.63 4.69
CA ALA A 45 1.20 -5.55 4.59
C ALA A 45 -0.07 -4.79 4.21
N ASP A 46 -0.35 -3.66 4.87
CA ASP A 46 -1.56 -2.87 4.62
C ASP A 46 -1.58 -2.32 3.20
N CYS A 47 -0.48 -1.69 2.77
CA CYS A 47 -0.33 -1.25 1.38
C CYS A 47 -0.43 -2.41 0.38
N GLY A 48 0.13 -3.58 0.73
CA GLY A 48 0.09 -4.77 -0.11
C GLY A 48 -1.32 -5.35 -0.25
N TYR A 49 -2.03 -5.55 0.85
CA TYR A 49 -3.38 -6.09 0.86
C TYR A 49 -4.37 -5.12 0.23
N PHE A 50 -4.24 -3.81 0.45
CA PHE A 50 -5.04 -2.82 -0.25
C PHE A 50 -4.95 -3.00 -1.78
N ILE A 51 -3.73 -3.14 -2.33
CA ILE A 51 -3.55 -3.36 -3.78
C ILE A 51 -4.09 -4.72 -4.21
N LEU A 52 -3.75 -5.80 -3.50
CA LEU A 52 -4.16 -7.17 -3.88
C LEU A 52 -5.68 -7.31 -3.92
N ASP A 53 -6.33 -6.82 -2.87
CA ASP A 53 -7.76 -6.95 -2.68
C ASP A 53 -8.55 -5.98 -3.56
N SER A 54 -7.91 -4.98 -4.18
CA SER A 54 -8.57 -4.05 -5.13
C SER A 54 -9.27 -4.76 -6.31
N SER A 55 -8.86 -5.99 -6.61
CA SER A 55 -9.43 -6.82 -7.67
C SER A 55 -10.68 -7.62 -7.26
N LEU A 56 -11.02 -7.66 -5.97
CA LEU A 56 -12.20 -8.35 -5.47
C LEU A 56 -13.48 -7.58 -5.86
N PRO A 57 -14.63 -8.28 -6.00
CA PRO A 57 -15.89 -7.63 -6.33
C PRO A 57 -16.37 -6.73 -5.18
N ASP A 58 -17.04 -5.64 -5.54
CA ASP A 58 -17.72 -4.71 -4.62
C ASP A 58 -16.81 -4.02 -3.57
N GLN A 59 -15.50 -3.96 -3.81
CA GLN A 59 -14.52 -3.47 -2.82
C GLN A 59 -14.64 -1.99 -2.48
N CYS A 60 -15.12 -1.15 -3.40
CA CYS A 60 -15.29 0.27 -3.11
C CYS A 60 -16.27 0.55 -1.94
N GLY A 61 -17.12 -0.42 -1.58
CA GLY A 61 -18.02 -0.34 -0.43
C GLY A 61 -17.55 -1.12 0.81
N ASN A 62 -16.36 -1.72 0.76
CA ASN A 62 -15.83 -2.55 1.83
C ASN A 62 -14.98 -1.70 2.79
N SER A 63 -15.51 -1.46 4.00
CA SER A 63 -14.80 -0.63 4.99
C SER A 63 -13.46 -1.23 5.40
N THR A 64 -13.37 -2.54 5.56
CA THR A 64 -12.10 -3.19 5.91
C THR A 64 -11.04 -2.99 4.83
N TRP A 65 -11.43 -2.93 3.56
CA TRP A 65 -10.50 -2.63 2.49
C TRP A 65 -10.09 -1.16 2.47
N THR A 66 -11.01 -0.23 2.77
CA THR A 66 -10.65 1.19 2.90
C THR A 66 -9.81 1.47 4.15
N ASP A 67 -9.97 0.69 5.21
CA ASP A 67 -9.12 0.78 6.40
C ASP A 67 -7.66 0.45 6.04
N LEU A 68 -7.42 -0.57 5.20
CA LEU A 68 -6.07 -0.87 4.67
C LEU A 68 -5.46 0.28 3.86
N LEU A 69 -6.28 1.09 3.19
CA LEU A 69 -5.80 2.29 2.50
C LEU A 69 -5.34 3.34 3.51
N ASP A 70 -6.15 3.60 4.53
CA ASP A 70 -5.86 4.57 5.59
C ASP A 70 -4.57 4.18 6.32
N ASP A 71 -4.51 2.94 6.81
CA ASP A 71 -3.34 2.38 7.50
C ASP A 71 -2.08 2.45 6.63
N CYS A 72 -2.20 2.16 5.33
CA CYS A 72 -1.09 2.32 4.37
C CYS A 72 -0.62 3.78 4.25
N LEU A 73 -1.54 4.73 4.09
CA LEU A 73 -1.21 6.13 3.84
C LEU A 73 -0.61 6.82 5.08
N ASP A 74 -0.99 6.39 6.28
CA ASP A 74 -0.47 6.91 7.56
C ASP A 74 1.03 6.64 7.73
N CYS A 75 1.51 5.48 7.28
CA CYS A 75 2.87 5.02 7.55
C CYS A 75 3.81 5.07 6.33
N ALA A 76 3.25 5.22 5.11
CA ALA A 76 4.02 5.01 3.88
C ALA A 76 5.23 5.95 3.71
N LEU A 77 5.15 7.19 4.22
CA LEU A 77 6.28 8.13 4.19
C LEU A 77 7.23 7.96 5.37
N GLU A 78 6.72 7.62 6.55
CA GLU A 78 7.54 7.34 7.73
C GLU A 78 8.51 6.18 7.47
N HIS A 79 8.05 5.15 6.76
CA HIS A 79 8.87 3.99 6.42
C HIS A 79 9.52 4.05 5.03
N ASP A 80 9.38 5.18 4.32
CA ASP A 80 9.95 5.40 2.97
C ASP A 80 9.57 4.32 1.95
N ILE A 81 8.37 3.74 2.08
CA ILE A 81 7.89 2.66 1.19
C ILE A 81 7.01 3.19 0.05
N TRP A 82 6.61 4.46 0.11
CA TRP A 82 5.73 5.05 -0.89
C TRP A 82 6.30 4.97 -2.30
N GLU A 83 7.64 4.99 -2.48
CA GLU A 83 8.24 4.82 -3.81
C GLU A 83 7.92 3.47 -4.46
N ASN A 84 7.65 2.43 -3.66
CA ASN A 84 7.37 1.08 -4.16
C ASN A 84 5.87 0.86 -4.37
N TYR A 85 5.02 1.52 -3.60
CA TYR A 85 3.58 1.28 -3.57
C TYR A 85 2.75 2.38 -4.25
N GLY A 86 3.25 3.61 -4.29
CA GLY A 86 2.45 4.81 -4.56
C GLY A 86 1.67 4.77 -5.86
N ASP A 87 2.28 4.32 -6.96
CA ASP A 87 1.59 4.21 -8.25
C ASP A 87 0.43 3.20 -8.21
N SER A 88 0.64 2.06 -7.55
CA SER A 88 -0.36 0.98 -7.47
C SER A 88 -1.47 1.32 -6.49
N VAL A 89 -1.13 1.93 -5.34
CA VAL A 89 -2.12 2.46 -4.38
C VAL A 89 -2.96 3.55 -5.04
N THR A 90 -2.33 4.50 -5.74
CA THR A 90 -3.05 5.57 -6.44
C THR A 90 -3.98 5.01 -7.52
N GLN A 91 -3.52 4.02 -8.29
CA GLN A 91 -4.35 3.36 -9.29
C GLN A 91 -5.56 2.64 -8.66
N ALA A 92 -5.34 1.86 -7.60
CA ALA A 92 -6.39 1.11 -6.92
C ALA A 92 -7.42 2.04 -6.25
N ALA A 93 -6.97 3.05 -5.52
CA ALA A 93 -7.81 4.05 -4.89
C ALA A 93 -8.61 4.85 -5.94
N GLY A 94 -7.96 5.23 -7.05
CA GLY A 94 -8.59 5.97 -8.15
C GLY A 94 -9.73 5.21 -8.84
N ALA A 95 -9.73 3.88 -8.84
CA ALA A 95 -10.84 3.08 -9.36
C ALA A 95 -12.13 3.22 -8.53
N CYS A 96 -12.00 3.66 -7.27
CA CYS A 96 -13.09 3.88 -6.33
C CYS A 96 -13.25 5.37 -5.94
N ASP A 97 -12.61 6.30 -6.64
CA ASP A 97 -12.59 7.74 -6.32
C ASP A 97 -12.11 8.06 -4.88
N LEU A 98 -11.22 7.23 -4.33
CA LEU A 98 -10.63 7.43 -3.00
C LEU A 98 -9.36 8.27 -3.06
N PRO A 99 -9.06 9.09 -2.04
CA PRO A 99 -7.81 9.83 -1.95
C PRO A 99 -6.62 8.88 -1.70
N ALA A 100 -5.50 9.13 -2.37
CA ALA A 100 -4.26 8.36 -2.20
C ALA A 100 -3.07 9.32 -1.99
N VAL A 101 -3.14 10.09 -0.90
CA VAL A 101 -2.08 11.02 -0.51
C VAL A 101 -1.63 10.64 0.89
N PRO A 102 -0.38 10.14 1.05
CA PRO A 102 0.13 9.78 2.35
C PRO A 102 0.17 10.95 3.31
N GLU A 103 0.00 10.67 4.59
CA GLU A 103 0.17 11.67 5.63
C GLU A 103 1.65 12.08 5.71
N GLN A 104 1.89 13.38 5.89
CA GLN A 104 3.25 13.84 6.16
C GLN A 104 3.61 13.38 7.58
N PRO A 105 4.79 12.77 7.79
CA PRO A 105 5.24 12.49 9.14
C PRO A 105 5.25 13.79 9.93
N ASP A 106 4.84 13.72 11.21
CA ASP A 106 4.90 14.86 12.11
C ASP A 106 6.32 15.42 12.08
N ALA A 107 6.48 16.60 11.49
CA ALA A 107 7.75 17.30 11.58
C ALA A 107 7.93 17.67 13.05
N ASP A 108 8.79 16.93 13.77
CA ASP A 108 9.35 17.37 15.06
C ASP A 108 9.64 18.86 14.94
N GLU A 109 8.96 19.67 15.76
CA GLU A 109 8.88 21.13 15.66
C GLU A 109 10.26 21.75 15.41
N SER A 110 10.61 21.93 14.14
CA SER A 110 11.85 22.57 13.76
C SER A 110 11.66 24.04 14.03
N VAL A 111 12.24 24.52 15.13
CA VAL A 111 12.23 25.92 15.54
C VAL A 111 12.92 26.75 14.45
N SER A 112 12.14 27.20 13.48
CA SER A 112 12.62 28.07 12.41
C SER A 112 12.72 29.50 12.93
N PRO A 113 13.86 30.20 12.75
CA PRO A 113 13.99 31.59 13.17
C PRO A 113 13.04 32.47 12.34
N SER A 114 12.10 33.12 13.03
CA SER A 114 11.24 34.18 12.52
C SER A 114 12.03 35.18 11.67
N THR A 115 11.75 35.23 10.36
CA THR A 115 12.06 36.42 9.56
C THR A 115 10.78 37.19 9.38
N THR A 116 10.64 38.24 10.21
CA THR A 116 9.58 39.23 10.13
C THR A 116 9.72 40.00 8.82
N LEU A 117 8.72 39.90 7.94
CA LEU A 117 8.50 40.92 6.90
C LEU A 117 7.07 41.42 6.98
N THR A 118 6.96 42.58 7.62
CA THR A 118 5.80 43.45 7.64
C THR A 118 5.58 44.01 6.25
N LEU A 119 4.39 43.82 5.66
CA LEU A 119 3.77 44.80 4.77
C LEU A 119 2.26 44.78 4.97
N SER A 120 1.78 45.89 5.53
CA SER A 120 0.38 46.29 5.60
C SER A 120 -0.09 46.78 4.23
N SER A 121 -1.30 46.39 3.82
CA SER A 121 -2.22 47.30 3.12
C SER A 121 -3.67 46.83 3.25
N THR A 122 -4.41 47.66 3.97
CA THR A 122 -5.86 47.70 4.15
C THR A 122 -6.59 48.17 2.88
N ALA A 123 -7.71 47.54 2.50
CA ALA A 123 -9.02 48.19 2.26
C ALA A 123 -10.06 47.28 1.54
N THR A 124 -11.07 46.88 2.33
CA THR A 124 -12.52 46.83 2.09
C THR A 124 -13.12 46.93 0.67
N ARG A 125 -14.00 45.97 0.29
CA ARG A 125 -15.38 46.28 -0.14
C ARG A 125 -16.32 45.06 -0.15
N THR A 126 -17.40 45.22 0.61
CA THR A 126 -18.67 44.49 0.61
C THR A 126 -19.34 44.40 -0.76
N VAL A 127 -19.86 43.23 -1.13
CA VAL A 127 -21.15 43.11 -1.85
C VAL A 127 -21.94 41.93 -1.26
N SER A 128 -23.11 42.27 -0.74
CA SER A 128 -24.17 41.40 -0.25
C SER A 128 -25.02 40.94 -1.42
N THR A 129 -25.38 39.65 -1.49
CA THR A 129 -26.62 39.21 -2.15
C THR A 129 -27.26 38.10 -1.34
N ALA A 130 -28.43 38.39 -0.79
CA ALA A 130 -29.36 37.45 -0.18
C ALA A 130 -30.44 37.05 -1.21
N VAL A 131 -31.02 35.85 -1.06
CA VAL A 131 -32.39 35.38 -1.41
C VAL A 131 -32.34 33.84 -1.39
N SER A 132 -32.92 33.11 -0.44
CA SER A 132 -34.34 32.84 -0.05
C SER A 132 -35.02 31.66 -0.76
N THR A 133 -35.37 30.65 0.06
CA THR A 133 -36.55 29.72 0.03
C THR A 133 -36.63 28.71 -1.13
N THR A 134 -37.00 27.42 -0.95
CA THR A 134 -38.21 26.85 -0.31
C THR A 134 -38.08 25.31 -0.19
N MET A 135 -38.78 24.70 0.77
CA MET A 135 -38.90 23.25 0.98
C MET A 135 -39.72 22.52 -0.10
N THR A 136 -39.45 21.22 -0.29
CA THR A 136 -40.42 20.25 -0.84
C THR A 136 -40.30 18.89 -0.12
N SER A 137 -41.38 18.44 0.52
CA SER A 137 -41.58 17.06 1.00
C SER A 137 -42.48 16.29 0.03
N THR A 138 -42.19 15.02 -0.25
CA THR A 138 -43.12 14.00 -0.80
C THR A 138 -42.51 12.62 -0.51
N SER A 139 -42.94 11.86 0.50
CA SER A 139 -44.06 10.90 0.59
C SER A 139 -44.01 9.66 -0.33
N SER A 140 -43.80 8.50 0.31
CA SER A 140 -44.52 7.21 0.16
C SER A 140 -44.16 6.19 -0.94
N HIS A 141 -43.74 5.02 -0.42
CA HIS A 141 -44.10 3.63 -0.75
C HIS A 141 -43.91 3.07 -2.19
N VAL A 142 -43.13 1.98 -2.28
CA VAL A 142 -43.46 0.78 -3.08
C VAL A 142 -42.96 -0.50 -2.39
N ASP A 143 -43.58 -1.59 -2.82
CA ASP A 143 -43.87 -2.87 -2.19
C ASP A 143 -42.74 -3.79 -1.69
N ALA A 144 -43.17 -4.62 -0.72
CA ALA A 144 -42.58 -5.90 -0.36
C ALA A 144 -42.52 -6.86 -1.56
N VAL A 145 -41.42 -7.60 -1.68
CA VAL A 145 -41.40 -8.87 -2.39
C VAL A 145 -40.82 -9.96 -1.50
N THR A 146 -41.63 -10.99 -1.38
CA THR A 146 -41.53 -12.19 -0.57
C THR A 146 -40.42 -13.13 -1.02
N SER A 147 -39.86 -13.81 -0.03
CA SER A 147 -38.91 -14.93 -0.06
C SER A 147 -39.14 -15.98 -1.16
N THR A 148 -38.06 -16.54 -1.69
CA THR A 148 -38.04 -17.94 -2.12
C THR A 148 -36.72 -18.59 -1.73
N THR A 149 -36.86 -19.67 -0.97
CA THR A 149 -35.84 -20.61 -0.50
C THR A 149 -35.46 -21.61 -1.61
N SER A 150 -34.28 -22.21 -1.41
CA SER A 150 -33.89 -23.56 -1.85
C SER A 150 -33.17 -23.68 -3.19
N GLY A 151 -31.95 -24.21 -3.12
CA GLY A 151 -31.35 -24.93 -4.24
C GLY A 151 -29.83 -24.87 -4.30
N MET A 152 -29.15 -25.49 -3.33
CA MET A 152 -27.74 -25.87 -3.49
C MET A 152 -27.68 -27.11 -4.41
N PRO A 153 -26.83 -27.10 -5.45
CA PRO A 153 -26.10 -28.30 -5.80
C PRO A 153 -24.60 -28.04 -5.75
N SER A 154 -23.96 -28.83 -4.89
CA SER A 154 -22.53 -29.15 -4.92
C SER A 154 -22.11 -29.70 -6.29
N PRO A 155 -20.90 -29.34 -6.77
CA PRO A 155 -20.07 -30.32 -7.44
C PRO A 155 -18.73 -30.53 -6.72
N SER A 156 -18.46 -31.82 -6.46
CA SER A 156 -17.21 -32.38 -6.01
C SER A 156 -15.99 -31.99 -6.87
N VAL A 157 -14.94 -31.56 -6.18
CA VAL A 157 -13.52 -31.93 -6.31
C VAL A 157 -13.02 -32.41 -7.68
N ARG A 158 -12.12 -31.64 -8.30
CA ARG A 158 -10.93 -32.17 -9.00
C ARG A 158 -9.74 -31.26 -8.69
N GLY A 159 -8.65 -31.87 -8.21
CA GLY A 159 -7.50 -31.19 -7.63
C GLY A 159 -6.71 -30.30 -8.58
N ALA A 160 -6.12 -29.26 -8.02
CA ALA A 160 -5.04 -28.50 -8.62
C ALA A 160 -3.72 -28.97 -7.99
N GLU A 161 -2.98 -29.74 -8.78
CA GLU A 161 -1.56 -30.03 -8.59
C GLU A 161 -0.79 -28.74 -8.94
N TRP A 162 0.06 -28.29 -8.03
CA TRP A 162 0.89 -27.11 -8.16
C TRP A 162 2.31 -27.59 -8.49
N SER A 163 2.82 -27.15 -9.64
CA SER A 163 4.24 -27.22 -10.04
C SER A 163 4.76 -25.81 -10.25
#